data_AF-A0A853R2M7-F1
#
_entry.id   AF-A0A853R2M7-F1
#
_cell.length_a   1.000
_cell.length_b   1.000
_cell.length_c   1.000
_cell.angle_alpha   90.00
_cell.angle_beta   90.00
_cell.angle_gamma   90.00
#
_symmetry.space_group_name_H-M   'P 1'
#
loop_
_entity.id
_entity.type
_entity.pdbx_description
1 polymer ?
#
loop_
_entity_poly.entity_id
_entity_poly.type
_entity_poly.pdbx_seq_one_letter_code
_entity_poly.pdbx_strand_id
1 'polypeptide(L)'
;MSVIRTYKAPSDLFLKLVREGRRAWLSTQAEDKADHFFNFCITSLSLRDWCIEELKLTGKEKDAFLKLHSSNEWLGYCGSIANSSKHFSLKEGRKSTVSSVDGTVDSLVPIFPDGEWHDELTTERVSFEIITSDGESKGLMLLLFFACFEWEKIFDQFSIKRPADDVKGTMFVEMYYPNRFNS
;
A
#
# COMPACT_ATOMS: atom_id res chain seq x y z
N MET A 1 -15.51 15.40 -10.80
CA MET A 1 -14.33 16.30 -10.63
C MET A 1 -13.94 16.34 -9.16
N SER A 2 -12.66 16.14 -8.84
CA SER A 2 -12.15 16.25 -7.47
C SER A 2 -12.32 17.68 -6.94
N VAL A 3 -12.80 17.83 -5.71
CA VAL A 3 -12.88 19.13 -5.02
C VAL A 3 -11.46 19.66 -4.73
N ILE A 4 -10.51 18.75 -4.48
CA ILE A 4 -9.09 19.07 -4.36
C ILE A 4 -8.50 19.13 -5.77
N ARG A 5 -8.22 20.35 -6.25
CA ARG A 5 -7.77 20.61 -7.64
C ARG A 5 -6.34 20.17 -7.94
N THR A 6 -5.57 19.78 -6.92
CA THR A 6 -4.20 19.29 -7.07
C THR A 6 -4.15 17.96 -7.82
N TYR A 7 -5.11 17.06 -7.55
CA TYR A 7 -5.20 15.78 -8.22
C TYR A 7 -6.09 15.92 -9.47
N LYS A 8 -5.54 15.61 -10.63
CA LYS A 8 -6.18 15.81 -11.94
C LYS A 8 -6.40 14.50 -12.70
N ALA A 9 -5.57 13.50 -12.46
CA ALA A 9 -5.63 12.20 -13.11
C ALA A 9 -5.38 11.05 -12.10
N PRO A 10 -5.72 9.80 -12.46
CA PRO A 10 -5.42 8.63 -11.64
C PRO A 10 -3.93 8.52 -11.24
N SER A 11 -3.01 8.94 -12.11
CA SER A 11 -1.58 8.97 -11.82
C SER A 11 -1.21 9.85 -10.62
N ASP A 12 -1.90 10.97 -10.40
CA ASP A 12 -1.65 11.84 -9.26
C ASP A 12 -2.05 11.16 -7.94
N LEU A 13 -3.13 10.37 -7.98
CA LEU A 13 -3.57 9.60 -6.83
C LEU A 13 -2.69 8.36 -6.60
N PHE A 14 -2.11 7.77 -7.65
CA PHE A 14 -1.05 6.78 -7.52
C PHE A 14 0.21 7.37 -6.86
N LEU A 15 0.61 8.59 -7.21
CA LEU A 15 1.72 9.27 -6.51
C LEU A 15 1.40 9.50 -5.02
N LYS A 16 0.14 9.83 -4.69
CA LYS A 16 -0.31 9.86 -3.29
C LYS A 16 -0.19 8.48 -2.64
N LEU A 17 -0.61 7.42 -3.32
CA LEU A 17 -0.51 6.05 -2.81
C LEU A 17 0.93 5.72 -2.43
N VAL A 18 1.87 5.94 -3.34
CA VAL A 18 3.31 5.74 -3.10
C VAL A 18 3.80 6.59 -1.93
N ARG A 19 3.36 7.85 -1.81
CA ARG A 19 3.74 8.72 -0.70
C ARG A 19 3.23 8.22 0.65
N GLU A 20 1.99 7.75 0.76
CA GLU A 20 1.49 7.15 2.00
C GLU A 20 2.20 5.84 2.31
N GLY A 21 2.54 5.04 1.29
CA GLY A 21 3.32 3.82 1.45
C GLY A 21 4.72 4.10 2.00
N ARG A 22 5.40 5.12 1.47
CA ARG A 22 6.68 5.61 2.01
C ARG A 22 6.57 6.07 3.46
N ARG A 23 5.51 6.82 3.80
CA ARG A 23 5.31 7.27 5.19
C ARG A 23 5.04 6.11 6.13
N ALA A 24 4.22 5.15 5.72
CA ALA A 24 3.98 3.92 6.49
C ALA A 24 5.29 3.12 6.66
N TRP A 25 6.10 3.00 5.62
CA TRP A 25 7.39 2.31 5.70
C TRP A 25 8.34 2.97 6.69
N LEU A 26 8.53 4.29 6.60
CA LEU A 26 9.54 5.03 7.36
C LEU A 26 9.13 5.43 8.77
N SER A 27 7.84 5.42 9.11
CA SER A 27 7.39 5.81 10.44
C SER A 27 7.95 4.88 11.51
N THR A 28 8.40 5.47 12.62
CA THR A 28 8.92 4.72 13.78
C THR A 28 7.86 4.56 14.87
N GLN A 29 6.90 5.49 14.94
CA GLN A 29 5.77 5.41 15.87
C GLN A 29 4.66 4.53 15.29
N ALA A 30 4.13 3.62 16.10
CA ALA A 30 3.10 2.68 15.68
C ALA A 30 1.80 3.38 15.23
N GLU A 31 1.41 4.46 15.92
CA GLU A 31 0.20 5.23 15.64
C GLU A 31 0.30 5.94 14.28
N ASP A 32 1.38 6.67 14.03
CA ASP A 32 1.65 7.32 12.74
C ASP A 32 1.72 6.29 11.61
N LYS A 33 2.36 5.15 11.87
CA LYS A 33 2.45 4.05 10.91
C LYS A 33 1.08 3.49 10.55
N ALA A 34 0.22 3.27 11.56
CA ALA A 34 -1.14 2.79 11.36
C ALA A 34 -1.96 3.79 10.55
N ASP A 35 -1.88 5.09 10.85
CA ASP A 35 -2.58 6.13 10.10
C ASP A 35 -2.13 6.19 8.64
N HIS A 36 -0.81 6.17 8.40
CA HIS A 36 -0.27 6.17 7.04
C HIS A 36 -0.63 4.91 6.27
N PHE A 37 -0.58 3.75 6.92
CA PHE A 37 -0.98 2.48 6.30
C PHE A 37 -2.48 2.46 5.96
N PHE A 38 -3.32 2.94 6.87
CA PHE A 38 -4.75 3.07 6.62
C PHE A 38 -5.01 4.06 5.46
N ASN A 39 -4.33 5.20 5.45
CA ASN A 39 -4.39 6.18 4.36
C ASN A 39 -3.91 5.60 3.02
N PHE A 40 -2.92 4.70 3.02
CA PHE A 40 -2.52 3.94 1.83
C PHE A 40 -3.67 3.09 1.30
N CYS A 41 -4.30 2.26 2.15
CA CYS A 41 -5.42 1.41 1.76
C CYS A 41 -6.61 2.21 1.23
N ILE A 42 -6.98 3.32 1.89
CA ILE A 42 -8.04 4.23 1.45
C ILE A 42 -7.70 4.87 0.11
N THR A 43 -6.44 5.26 -0.10
CA THR A 43 -5.99 5.85 -1.36
C THR A 43 -6.08 4.83 -2.50
N SER A 44 -5.67 3.58 -2.24
CA SER A 44 -5.78 2.47 -3.19
C SER A 44 -7.24 2.24 -3.61
N LEU A 45 -8.16 2.18 -2.63
CA LEU A 45 -9.59 2.05 -2.90
C LEU A 45 -10.16 3.26 -3.66
N SER A 46 -9.72 4.47 -3.34
CA SER A 46 -10.14 5.69 -4.04
C SER A 46 -9.63 5.74 -5.48
N LEU A 47 -8.43 5.17 -5.72
CA LEU A 47 -7.83 5.09 -7.06
C LEU A 47 -8.64 4.19 -7.99
N ARG A 48 -9.21 3.10 -7.47
CA ARG A 48 -10.19 2.27 -8.19
C ARG A 48 -11.37 3.08 -8.68
N ASP A 49 -11.99 3.83 -7.77
CA ASP A 49 -13.18 4.62 -8.08
C ASP A 49 -12.85 5.73 -9.09
N TRP A 50 -11.66 6.33 -9.00
CA TRP A 50 -11.20 7.28 -10.01
C TRP A 50 -11.02 6.62 -11.37
N CYS A 51 -10.36 5.46 -11.46
CA CYS A 51 -10.16 4.78 -12.74
C CYS A 51 -11.49 4.48 -13.44
N ILE A 52 -12.52 4.07 -12.69
CA ILE A 52 -13.88 3.86 -13.22
C ILE A 52 -14.43 5.13 -13.86
N GLU A 53 -14.28 6.29 -13.19
CA GLU A 53 -14.75 7.58 -13.70
C GLU A 53 -13.92 8.08 -14.90
N GLU A 54 -12.59 7.94 -14.85
CA GLU A 54 -11.67 8.36 -15.92
C GLU A 54 -11.94 7.59 -17.21
N LEU A 55 -12.11 6.27 -17.09
CA LEU A 55 -12.43 5.38 -18.21
C LEU A 55 -13.91 5.42 -18.60
N LYS A 56 -14.75 6.17 -17.86
CA LYS A 56 -16.20 6.30 -18.06
C LYS A 56 -16.93 4.94 -18.08
N LEU A 57 -16.47 3.99 -17.25
CA LEU A 57 -17.05 2.65 -17.21
C LEU A 57 -18.47 2.68 -16.65
N THR A 58 -19.40 1.99 -17.31
CA THR A 58 -20.79 1.91 -16.86
C THR A 58 -21.32 0.48 -16.90
N GLY A 59 -22.40 0.21 -16.16
CA GLY A 59 -23.04 -1.09 -16.10
C GLY A 59 -22.05 -2.25 -15.90
N LYS A 60 -22.04 -3.20 -16.84
CA LYS A 60 -21.20 -4.42 -16.76
C LYS A 60 -19.70 -4.14 -16.74
N GLU A 61 -19.23 -3.07 -17.38
CA GLU A 61 -17.80 -2.74 -17.42
C GLU A 61 -17.31 -2.26 -16.06
N LYS A 62 -18.13 -1.42 -15.40
CA LYS A 62 -17.90 -0.99 -14.03
C LYS A 62 -17.88 -2.19 -13.08
N ASP A 63 -18.85 -3.09 -13.19
CA ASP A 63 -18.91 -4.29 -12.35
C ASP A 63 -17.70 -5.21 -12.57
N ALA A 64 -17.26 -5.36 -13.82
CA ALA A 64 -16.06 -6.13 -14.16
C ALA A 64 -14.80 -5.49 -13.55
N PHE A 65 -14.67 -4.15 -13.59
CA PHE A 65 -13.53 -3.44 -12.99
C PHE A 65 -13.53 -3.55 -11.45
N LEU A 66 -14.70 -3.39 -10.82
CA LEU A 66 -14.86 -3.62 -9.38
C LEU A 66 -14.46 -5.04 -8.99
N LYS A 67 -14.88 -6.03 -9.79
CA LYS A 67 -14.53 -7.44 -9.59
C LYS A 67 -13.02 -7.63 -9.74
N LEU A 68 -12.41 -7.15 -10.83
CA LEU A 68 -10.96 -7.21 -11.08
C LEU A 68 -10.16 -6.73 -9.87
N HIS A 69 -10.51 -5.56 -9.34
CA HIS A 69 -9.87 -5.03 -8.14
C HIS A 69 -10.10 -5.92 -6.91
N SER A 70 -11.34 -6.35 -6.66
CA SER A 70 -11.65 -7.15 -5.46
C SER A 70 -11.12 -8.59 -5.49
N SER A 71 -10.91 -9.16 -6.69
CA SER A 71 -10.35 -10.49 -6.87
C SER A 71 -8.83 -10.51 -6.90
N ASN A 72 -8.19 -9.35 -7.04
CA ASN A 72 -6.75 -9.22 -6.89
C ASN A 72 -6.41 -9.30 -5.40
N GLU A 73 -5.45 -10.15 -5.04
CA GLU A 73 -5.05 -10.41 -3.65
C GLU A 73 -4.72 -9.11 -2.89
N TRP A 74 -3.75 -8.35 -3.39
CA TRP A 74 -3.19 -7.17 -2.72
C TRP A 74 -4.15 -5.98 -2.70
N LEU A 75 -4.85 -5.75 -3.82
CA LEU A 75 -5.86 -4.68 -3.91
C LEU A 75 -7.12 -5.03 -3.10
N GLY A 76 -7.46 -6.33 -3.05
CA GLY A 76 -8.50 -6.88 -2.19
C GLY A 76 -8.23 -6.59 -0.72
N TYR A 77 -7.00 -6.83 -0.24
CA TYR A 77 -6.61 -6.49 1.14
C TYR A 77 -6.75 -4.99 1.43
N CYS A 78 -6.27 -4.13 0.53
CA CYS A 78 -6.46 -2.69 0.66
C CYS A 78 -7.94 -2.32 0.77
N GLY A 79 -8.80 -2.93 -0.06
CA GLY A 79 -10.24 -2.72 -0.02
C GLY A 79 -10.88 -3.20 1.28
N SER A 80 -10.45 -4.34 1.82
CA SER A 80 -10.93 -4.87 3.10
C SER A 80 -10.58 -3.94 4.26
N ILE A 81 -9.31 -3.53 4.37
CA ILE A 81 -8.81 -2.64 5.42
C ILE A 81 -9.45 -1.24 5.32
N ALA A 82 -9.59 -0.70 4.11
CA ALA A 82 -10.24 0.59 3.88
C ALA A 82 -11.73 0.59 4.27
N ASN A 83 -12.39 -0.57 4.22
CA ASN A 83 -13.81 -0.70 4.54
C ASN A 83 -14.08 -1.12 6.00
N SER A 84 -13.12 -1.75 6.68
CA SER A 84 -13.29 -2.20 8.07
C SER A 84 -13.51 -1.03 9.04
N SER A 85 -12.87 0.12 8.81
CA SER A 85 -13.09 1.34 9.60
C SER A 85 -14.38 2.09 9.26
N LYS A 86 -14.97 1.87 8.07
CA LYS A 86 -16.27 2.46 7.67
C LYS A 86 -17.46 1.72 8.25
N HIS A 87 -17.29 0.43 8.58
CA HIS A 87 -18.32 -0.44 9.08
C HIS A 87 -17.80 -1.15 10.33
N PHE A 88 -17.95 -0.53 11.50
CA PHE A 88 -17.62 -1.13 12.81
C PHE A 88 -18.31 -2.49 13.01
N SER A 89 -19.41 -2.73 12.29
CA SER A 89 -20.04 -4.03 12.11
C SER A 89 -20.00 -4.43 10.63
N LEU A 90 -19.32 -5.54 10.31
CA LEU A 90 -19.37 -6.17 8.99
C LEU A 90 -20.84 -6.44 8.64
N LYS A 91 -21.36 -5.81 7.59
CA LYS A 91 -22.71 -6.11 7.08
C LYS A 91 -22.78 -7.60 6.74
N GLU A 92 -23.79 -8.30 7.25
CA GLU A 92 -24.07 -9.71 6.95
C GLU A 92 -23.95 -9.96 5.44
N GLY A 93 -23.02 -10.84 5.05
CA GLY A 93 -22.77 -11.23 3.67
C GLY A 93 -21.50 -10.66 3.01
N ARG A 94 -20.84 -9.63 3.55
CA ARG A 94 -19.49 -9.23 3.09
C ARG A 94 -18.42 -9.96 3.88
N LYS A 95 -17.76 -10.94 3.26
CA LYS A 95 -16.55 -11.57 3.81
C LYS A 95 -15.35 -10.66 3.56
N SER A 96 -14.68 -10.25 4.63
CA SER A 96 -13.36 -9.60 4.53
C SER A 96 -12.31 -10.65 4.16
N THR A 97 -11.39 -10.30 3.27
CA THR A 97 -10.21 -11.13 2.96
C THR A 97 -9.10 -10.96 3.99
N VAL A 98 -9.20 -9.94 4.85
CA VAL A 98 -8.29 -9.65 5.97
C VAL A 98 -9.04 -9.89 7.28
N SER A 99 -8.45 -10.66 8.18
CA SER A 99 -8.99 -10.96 9.52
C SER A 99 -8.48 -9.97 10.55
N SER A 100 -7.17 -9.71 10.59
CA SER A 100 -6.53 -8.72 11.46
C SER A 100 -5.33 -8.05 10.78
N VAL A 101 -4.90 -6.93 11.37
CA VAL A 101 -3.62 -6.29 11.09
C VAL A 101 -2.95 -6.11 12.44
N ASP A 102 -1.88 -6.86 12.68
CA ASP A 102 -1.23 -6.95 13.98
C ASP A 102 0.13 -6.24 13.95
N GLY A 103 0.47 -5.53 15.02
CA GLY A 103 1.76 -4.87 15.16
C GLY A 103 2.88 -5.90 15.31
N THR A 104 3.97 -5.72 14.57
CA THR A 104 5.15 -6.59 14.64
C THR A 104 6.43 -5.76 14.62
N VAL A 105 7.58 -6.42 14.79
CA VAL A 105 8.91 -5.83 14.66
C VAL A 105 9.69 -6.59 13.61
N ASP A 106 10.04 -5.92 12.51
CA ASP A 106 10.89 -6.47 11.46
C ASP A 106 12.37 -6.24 11.84
N SER A 107 13.19 -7.29 11.72
CA SER A 107 14.65 -7.19 11.85
C SER A 107 15.29 -7.07 10.47
N LEU A 108 15.99 -5.96 10.22
CA LEU A 108 16.75 -5.73 9.00
C LEU A 108 18.21 -6.09 9.25
N VAL A 109 18.65 -7.20 8.67
CA VAL A 109 20.03 -7.69 8.79
C VAL A 109 20.82 -7.30 7.54
N PRO A 110 21.86 -6.47 7.63
CA PRO A 110 22.67 -6.11 6.48
C PRO A 110 23.55 -7.29 6.04
N ILE A 111 23.56 -7.55 4.73
CA ILE A 111 24.47 -8.49 4.08
C ILE A 111 25.61 -7.68 3.45
N PHE A 112 26.84 -8.00 3.83
CA PHE A 112 28.02 -7.33 3.31
C PHE A 112 28.54 -7.99 2.02
N PRO A 113 29.40 -7.32 1.23
CA PRO A 113 29.93 -7.88 -0.02
C PRO A 113 30.71 -9.19 0.14
N ASP A 114 31.17 -9.49 1.36
CA ASP A 114 31.80 -10.75 1.76
C ASP A 114 30.79 -11.88 2.02
N GLY A 115 29.48 -11.57 2.03
CA GLY A 115 28.41 -12.50 2.36
C GLY A 115 28.25 -12.77 3.85
N GLU A 116 29.01 -12.07 4.71
CA GLU A 116 28.84 -12.15 6.16
C GLU A 116 27.70 -11.24 6.64
N TRP A 117 27.09 -11.67 7.75
CA TRP A 117 26.02 -10.97 8.43
C TRP A 117 26.61 -10.41 9.72
N HIS A 118 26.35 -9.14 9.99
CA HIS A 118 26.85 -8.46 11.17
C HIS A 118 25.67 -8.15 12.10
N ASP A 119 25.49 -8.98 13.12
CA ASP A 119 24.39 -8.86 14.08
C ASP A 119 24.36 -7.48 14.73
N GLU A 120 25.54 -6.89 14.99
CA GLU A 120 25.71 -5.56 15.57
C GLU A 120 25.18 -4.41 14.70
N LEU A 121 24.92 -4.67 13.42
CA LEU A 121 24.33 -3.72 12.48
C LEU A 121 22.87 -4.03 12.16
N THR A 122 22.27 -5.04 12.80
CA THR A 122 20.85 -5.34 12.69
C THR A 122 20.04 -4.17 13.24
N THR A 123 19.10 -3.68 12.44
CA THR A 123 18.17 -2.63 12.88
C THR A 123 16.77 -3.19 12.98
N GLU A 124 16.09 -2.90 14.09
CA GLU A 124 14.69 -3.24 14.28
C GLU A 124 13.76 -2.12 13.78
N ARG A 125 12.59 -2.50 13.29
CA ARG A 125 11.57 -1.58 12.81
C ARG A 125 10.19 -2.05 13.24
N VAL A 126 9.41 -1.14 13.82
CA VAL A 126 7.97 -1.34 13.98
C VAL A 126 7.33 -1.56 12.61
N SER A 127 6.51 -2.58 12.48
CA SER A 127 5.88 -2.99 11.22
C SER A 127 4.49 -3.56 11.48
N PHE A 128 3.86 -4.05 10.42
CA PHE A 128 2.57 -4.74 10.49
C PHE A 128 2.59 -6.06 9.77
N GLU A 129 1.86 -7.00 10.33
CA GLU A 129 1.53 -8.28 9.72
C GLU A 129 0.04 -8.31 9.38
N ILE A 130 -0.28 -8.57 8.12
CA ILE A 130 -1.65 -8.67 7.64
C ILE A 130 -2.05 -10.13 7.67
N ILE A 131 -2.97 -10.47 8.58
CA ILE A 131 -3.50 -11.83 8.70
C ILE A 131 -4.72 -11.95 7.79
N THR A 132 -4.69 -12.93 6.91
CA THR A 132 -5.74 -13.16 5.91
C THR A 132 -6.81 -14.10 6.48
N SER A 133 -7.97 -14.15 5.82
CA SER A 133 -9.09 -14.99 6.27
C SER A 133 -8.81 -16.50 6.25
N ASP A 134 -7.82 -16.94 5.46
CA ASP A 134 -7.31 -18.31 5.38
C ASP A 134 -6.14 -18.58 6.33
N GLY A 135 -5.71 -17.59 7.11
CA GLY A 135 -4.68 -17.74 8.15
C GLY A 135 -3.25 -17.54 7.66
N GLU A 136 -3.05 -17.10 6.41
CA GLU A 136 -1.73 -16.66 5.94
C GLU A 136 -1.38 -15.28 6.54
N SER A 137 -0.09 -15.02 6.61
CA SER A 137 0.46 -13.73 7.00
C SER A 137 1.18 -13.10 5.82
N LYS A 138 0.96 -11.78 5.64
CA LYS A 138 1.72 -10.96 4.69
C LYS A 138 2.35 -9.78 5.43
N GLY A 139 3.65 -9.60 5.28
CA GLY A 139 4.35 -8.44 5.83
C GLY A 139 3.98 -7.12 5.13
N LEU A 140 4.06 -6.02 5.87
CA LEU A 140 3.76 -4.66 5.37
C LEU A 140 4.49 -4.33 4.07
N MET A 141 5.79 -4.64 3.97
CA MET A 141 6.60 -4.35 2.78
C MET A 141 6.00 -4.99 1.51
N LEU A 142 5.62 -6.27 1.60
CA LEU A 142 5.06 -7.02 0.48
C LEU A 142 3.74 -6.41 0.04
N LEU A 143 2.86 -6.08 0.99
CA LEU A 143 1.58 -5.45 0.67
C LEU A 143 1.77 -4.10 -0.02
N LEU A 144 2.63 -3.22 0.52
CA LEU A 144 2.89 -1.92 -0.09
C LEU A 144 3.44 -2.06 -1.51
N PHE A 145 4.44 -2.92 -1.70
CA PHE A 145 5.07 -3.14 -2.99
C PHE A 145 4.10 -3.72 -4.01
N PHE A 146 3.43 -4.83 -3.67
CA PHE A 146 2.57 -5.52 -4.62
C PHE A 146 1.27 -4.77 -4.91
N ALA A 147 0.71 -4.03 -3.96
CA ALA A 147 -0.42 -3.17 -4.26
C ALA A 147 -0.06 -2.10 -5.31
N CYS A 148 1.12 -1.47 -5.21
CA CYS A 148 1.59 -0.54 -6.24
C CYS A 148 1.86 -1.25 -7.57
N PHE A 149 2.49 -2.42 -7.56
CA PHE A 149 2.78 -3.21 -8.75
C PHE A 149 1.50 -3.63 -9.51
N GLU A 150 0.46 -4.06 -8.79
CA GLU A 150 -0.82 -4.43 -9.40
C GLU A 150 -1.56 -3.20 -9.97
N TRP A 151 -1.42 -2.04 -9.34
CA TRP A 151 -1.91 -0.78 -9.92
C TRP A 151 -1.19 -0.39 -11.22
N GLU A 152 0.13 -0.57 -11.29
CA GLU A 152 0.89 -0.33 -12.52
C GLU A 152 0.40 -1.24 -13.65
N LYS A 153 0.18 -2.53 -13.37
CA LYS A 153 -0.41 -3.47 -14.34
C LYS A 153 -1.79 -3.03 -14.82
N ILE A 154 -2.65 -2.55 -13.91
CA ILE A 154 -3.97 -2.02 -14.28
C ILE A 154 -3.81 -0.78 -15.17
N PHE A 155 -2.89 0.12 -14.84
CA PHE A 155 -2.64 1.29 -15.68
C PHE A 155 -2.18 0.89 -17.09
N ASP A 156 -1.28 -0.08 -17.20
CA ASP A 156 -0.82 -0.61 -18.49
C ASP A 156 -1.96 -1.30 -19.25
N GLN A 157 -2.74 -2.16 -18.58
CA GLN A 157 -3.86 -2.90 -19.17
C GLN A 157 -4.93 -1.96 -19.76
N PHE A 158 -5.24 -0.86 -19.08
CA PHE A 158 -6.28 0.08 -19.49
C PHE A 158 -5.73 1.33 -20.19
N SER A 159 -4.43 1.34 -20.54
CA SER A 159 -3.77 2.47 -21.20
C SER A 159 -3.93 3.81 -20.45
N ILE A 160 -3.95 3.75 -19.12
CA ILE A 160 -3.94 4.93 -18.25
C ILE A 160 -2.50 5.39 -18.12
N LYS A 161 -2.24 6.69 -18.31
CA LYS A 161 -0.89 7.26 -18.14
C LYS A 161 -0.40 7.01 -16.72
N ARG A 162 0.72 6.29 -16.56
CA ARG A 162 1.34 6.02 -15.26
C ARG A 162 2.59 6.88 -14.99
N PRO A 163 2.96 7.08 -13.71
CA PRO A 163 4.26 7.65 -13.35
C PRO A 163 5.44 6.75 -13.75
N ALA A 164 6.67 7.24 -13.58
CA ALA A 164 7.88 6.48 -13.87
C ALA A 164 7.97 5.16 -13.07
N ASP A 165 8.57 4.14 -13.67
CA ASP A 165 8.60 2.74 -13.21
C ASP A 165 9.29 2.56 -11.85
N ASP A 166 10.20 3.45 -11.52
CA ASP A 166 11.04 3.44 -10.32
C ASP A 166 10.33 4.01 -9.08
N VAL A 167 9.21 4.72 -9.27
CA VAL A 167 8.55 5.48 -8.21
C VAL A 167 8.11 4.58 -7.05
N LYS A 168 7.61 3.36 -7.29
CA LYS A 168 7.29 2.41 -6.20
C LYS A 168 8.53 1.98 -5.40
N GLY A 169 9.69 1.85 -6.04
CA GLY A 169 10.95 1.51 -5.39
C GLY A 169 11.42 2.61 -4.43
N THR A 170 11.10 3.87 -4.76
CA THR A 170 11.41 5.00 -3.89
C THR A 170 10.69 4.93 -2.53
N MET A 171 9.67 4.10 -2.34
CA MET A 171 9.06 3.93 -1.02
C MET A 171 10.05 3.39 0.02
N PHE A 172 10.96 2.52 -0.42
CA PHE A 172 11.84 1.75 0.46
C PHE A 172 13.25 2.32 0.58
N VAL A 173 13.55 3.41 -0.14
CA VAL A 173 14.86 4.07 -0.06
C VAL A 173 14.97 4.86 1.23
N GLU A 174 15.83 4.39 2.11
CA GLU A 174 16.24 5.10 3.33
C GLU A 174 17.46 5.96 3.00
N MET A 175 17.27 7.28 3.02
CA MET A 175 18.41 8.19 2.94
C MET A 175 19.08 8.17 4.31
N TYR A 176 20.18 7.44 4.42
CA TYR A 176 21.08 7.54 5.55
C TYR A 176 21.67 8.95 5.54
N TYR A 177 21.17 9.83 6.41
CA TYR A 177 21.88 11.05 6.75
C TYR A 177 22.86 10.66 7.85
N PRO A 178 24.17 10.52 7.56
CA PRO A 178 25.14 10.33 8.64
C PRO A 178 25.00 11.53 9.59
N ASN A 179 24.78 11.23 10.87
CA ASN A 179 24.73 12.24 11.93
C ASN A 179 25.99 13.11 11.85
N ARG A 180 25.88 14.29 11.24
CA ARG A 180 26.90 15.33 11.31
C ARG A 180 26.81 16.05 12.65
N PHE A 181 26.92 15.33 13.76
CA PHE A 181 27.14 15.94 15.07
C PHE A 181 27.92 14.97 15.95
N ASN A 182 29.22 15.18 15.97
CA ASN A 182 30.07 15.11 17.15
C ASN A 182 31.26 16.04 16.87
N SER A 183 31.03 17.33 17.10
CA SER A 183 32.06 18.35 17.29
C SER A 183 32.29 18.54 18.78
#